data_AF-A0A2N2DDD2-F1
#
_entry.id   AF-A0A2N2DDD2-F1
#
_cell.length_a   1.000
_cell.length_b   1.000
_cell.length_c   1.000
_cell.angle_alpha   90.00
_cell.angle_beta   90.00
_cell.angle_gamma   90.00
#
_symmetry.space_group_name_H-M   'P 1'
#
loop_
_entity.id
_entity.type
_entity.pdbx_description
1 polymer ?
#
loop_
_entity_poly.entity_id
_entity_poly.type
_entity_poly.pdbx_seq_one_letter_code
_entity_poly.pdbx_strand_id
1 'polypeptide(L)'
;MGLDDHLDKQFVLTETISEKTKEYGEEVPCDQIWVDMPSPPNFKEAIKCPIRSIGEKKGYISLRDVFPVDDWVRAFTENKWKGYIFTRPEYREVVYEASKDVLKEVFGIEVNEFSRLLCKMEEPKPEEL
;
A
#
# COMPACT_ATOMS: atom_id res chain seq x y z
N MET A 1 -13.03 14.07 -1.58
CA MET A 1 -13.17 12.65 -1.23
C MET A 1 -13.19 12.62 0.29
N GLY A 2 -14.38 12.46 0.87
CA GLY A 2 -14.58 12.57 2.33
C GLY A 2 -14.05 11.35 3.05
N LEU A 3 -13.80 11.47 4.36
CA LEU A 3 -13.34 10.38 5.23
C LEU A 3 -14.22 9.12 5.13
N ASP A 4 -15.54 9.28 4.95
CA ASP A 4 -16.49 8.16 4.76
C ASP A 4 -16.16 7.29 3.54
N ASP A 5 -15.86 7.87 2.38
CA ASP A 5 -15.60 7.10 1.15
C ASP A 5 -14.28 6.30 1.21
N HIS A 6 -13.35 6.69 2.09
CA HIS A 6 -12.11 5.96 2.33
C HIS A 6 -12.33 4.78 3.29
N LEU A 7 -13.08 5.00 4.36
CA LEU A 7 -13.49 3.96 5.30
C LEU A 7 -14.33 2.88 4.62
N ASP A 8 -15.26 3.27 3.74
CA ASP A 8 -16.11 2.34 2.99
C ASP A 8 -15.27 1.40 2.10
N LYS A 9 -14.22 1.93 1.45
CA LYS A 9 -13.34 1.13 0.58
C LYS A 9 -12.46 0.18 1.38
N GLN A 10 -11.95 0.61 2.53
CA GLN A 10 -11.20 -0.25 3.42
C GLN A 10 -12.08 -1.36 3.97
N PHE A 11 -13.31 -1.03 4.36
CA PHE A 11 -14.28 -2.02 4.84
C PHE A 11 -14.60 -3.07 3.78
N VAL A 12 -14.89 -2.64 2.54
CA VAL A 12 -15.14 -3.56 1.41
C VAL A 12 -13.93 -4.46 1.16
N LEU A 13 -12.71 -3.92 1.19
CA LEU A 13 -11.50 -4.73 1.03
C LEU A 13 -11.36 -5.76 2.17
N THR A 14 -11.54 -5.35 3.42
CA THR A 14 -11.51 -6.25 4.58
C THR A 14 -12.55 -7.37 4.47
N GLU A 15 -13.79 -7.05 4.12
CA GLU A 15 -14.88 -8.02 3.96
C GLU A 15 -14.57 -9.01 2.84
N THR A 16 -14.07 -8.51 1.70
CA THR A 16 -13.71 -9.36 0.56
C THR A 16 -12.57 -10.33 0.91
N ILE A 17 -11.55 -9.86 1.65
CA ILE A 17 -10.45 -10.73 2.13
C ILE A 17 -10.99 -11.78 3.09
N SER A 18 -11.83 -11.39 4.04
CA SER A 18 -12.44 -12.31 5.02
C SER A 18 -13.21 -13.43 4.32
N GLU A 19 -14.04 -13.10 3.33
CA GLU A 19 -14.75 -14.12 2.54
C GLU A 19 -13.81 -15.03 1.76
N LYS A 20 -12.75 -14.47 1.15
CA LYS A 20 -11.77 -15.23 0.38
C LYS A 20 -10.99 -16.22 1.25
N THR A 21 -10.76 -15.94 2.54
CA THR A 21 -10.06 -16.89 3.44
C THR A 21 -10.72 -18.27 3.50
N LYS A 22 -12.05 -18.33 3.35
CA LYS A 22 -12.82 -19.59 3.33
C LYS A 22 -12.39 -20.55 2.22
N GLU A 23 -11.92 -20.02 1.08
CA GLU A 23 -11.42 -20.83 -0.04
C GLU A 23 -10.10 -21.54 0.29
N TYR A 24 -9.35 -21.03 1.27
CA TYR A 24 -8.08 -21.60 1.73
C TYR A 24 -8.23 -22.49 2.98
N GLY A 25 -9.47 -22.80 3.39
CA GLY A 25 -9.75 -23.78 4.43
C GLY A 25 -9.78 -23.23 5.87
N GLU A 26 -9.62 -21.92 6.05
CA GLU A 26 -9.75 -21.27 7.36
C GLU A 26 -10.59 -20.00 7.26
N GLU A 27 -11.67 -19.92 8.03
CA GLU A 27 -12.53 -18.74 8.07
C GLU A 27 -11.97 -17.72 9.06
N VAL A 28 -11.48 -16.58 8.55
CA VAL A 28 -10.96 -15.48 9.35
C VAL A 28 -11.99 -14.36 9.41
N PRO A 29 -12.55 -14.03 10.59
CA PRO A 29 -13.52 -12.96 10.72
C PRO A 29 -12.96 -11.59 10.34
N CYS A 30 -13.81 -10.70 9.82
CA CYS A 30 -13.43 -9.34 9.43
C CYS A 30 -12.75 -8.54 10.55
N ASP A 31 -13.16 -8.75 11.81
CA ASP A 31 -12.59 -8.04 12.96
C ASP A 31 -11.16 -8.50 13.33
N GLN A 32 -10.64 -9.54 12.67
CA GLN A 32 -9.27 -10.02 12.75
C GLN A 32 -8.39 -9.56 11.58
N ILE A 33 -8.95 -8.74 10.67
CA ILE A 33 -8.26 -8.21 9.50
C ILE A 33 -8.33 -6.68 9.53
N TRP A 34 -7.17 -6.03 9.54
CA TRP A 34 -7.08 -4.57 9.51
C TRP A 34 -6.33 -4.12 8.27
N VAL A 35 -6.88 -3.14 7.57
CA VAL A 35 -6.34 -2.63 6.32
C VAL A 35 -5.92 -1.18 6.51
N ASP A 36 -4.67 -0.86 6.18
CA ASP A 36 -4.16 0.50 6.09
C ASP A 36 -3.59 0.75 4.70
N MET A 37 -4.33 1.53 3.91
CA MET A 37 -3.99 1.86 2.53
C MET A 37 -3.84 3.38 2.43
N PRO A 38 -2.64 3.93 2.67
CA PRO A 38 -2.42 5.37 2.62
C PRO A 38 -2.60 5.88 1.20
N SER A 39 -3.16 7.08 1.06
CA SER A 39 -3.23 7.73 -0.25
C SER A 39 -1.81 7.92 -0.82
N PRO A 40 -1.60 7.74 -2.14
CA PRO A 40 -0.35 8.09 -2.78
C PRO A 40 0.01 9.55 -2.45
N PRO A 41 1.28 9.84 -2.17
CA PRO A 41 1.66 11.17 -1.75
C PRO A 41 1.44 12.18 -2.89
N ASN A 42 0.85 13.33 -2.57
CA ASN A 42 0.54 14.38 -3.52
C ASN A 42 1.39 15.61 -3.24
N PHE A 43 2.35 15.91 -4.12
CA PHE A 43 3.31 16.99 -3.95
C PHE A 43 2.97 18.26 -4.76
N LYS A 44 1.69 18.48 -5.08
CA LYS A 44 1.23 19.71 -5.77
C LYS A 44 1.69 21.01 -5.11
N GLU A 45 1.86 21.02 -3.78
CA GLU A 45 2.35 22.18 -3.05
C GLU A 45 3.87 22.34 -3.16
N ALA A 46 4.63 21.25 -3.09
CA ALA A 46 6.10 21.28 -3.18
C ALA A 46 6.58 21.83 -4.53
N ILE A 47 5.83 21.58 -5.61
CA ILE A 47 6.06 22.16 -6.95
C ILE A 47 6.13 23.69 -6.91
N LYS A 48 5.33 24.34 -6.05
CA LYS A 48 5.26 25.80 -5.93
C LYS A 48 6.28 26.37 -4.95
N CYS A 49 7.10 25.52 -4.32
CA CYS A 49 8.09 25.96 -3.35
C CYS A 49 9.11 26.90 -4.03
N PRO A 50 9.29 28.13 -3.53
CA PRO A 50 10.23 29.07 -4.10
C PRO A 50 11.66 28.74 -3.69
N ILE A 51 12.55 28.68 -4.67
CA ILE A 51 13.99 28.46 -4.49
C ILE A 51 14.72 29.74 -4.86
N ARG A 52 15.55 30.22 -3.94
CA ARG A 52 16.40 31.39 -4.20
C ARG A 52 17.49 31.01 -5.19
N SER A 53 17.57 31.74 -6.30
CA SER A 53 18.59 31.53 -7.34
C SER A 53 19.46 32.78 -7.50
N ILE A 54 20.78 32.61 -7.51
CA ILE A 54 21.74 33.69 -7.74
C ILE A 54 21.92 33.82 -9.26
N GLY A 55 21.45 34.93 -9.84
CA GLY A 55 21.56 35.21 -11.28
C GLY A 55 20.23 35.35 -12.02
N GLU A 56 19.11 34.97 -11.39
CA GLU A 56 17.77 35.14 -11.95
C GLU A 56 17.21 36.55 -11.73
N LYS A 57 16.56 37.13 -12.75
CA LYS A 57 16.04 38.51 -12.69
C LYS A 57 15.08 38.77 -11.53
N LYS A 58 14.31 37.74 -11.14
CA LYS A 58 13.36 37.80 -10.02
C LYS A 58 13.93 37.26 -8.70
N GLY A 59 15.14 36.70 -8.71
CA GLY A 59 15.81 36.11 -7.54
C GLY A 59 15.25 34.77 -7.05
N TYR A 60 14.16 34.27 -7.65
CA TYR A 60 13.48 33.04 -7.26
C TYR A 60 13.00 32.24 -8.48
N ILE A 61 13.07 30.92 -8.37
CA ILE A 61 12.53 29.92 -9.31
C ILE A 61 11.69 28.90 -8.54
N SER A 62 10.92 28.05 -9.22
CA SER A 62 10.15 27.00 -8.54
C SER A 62 10.99 25.73 -8.35
N LEU A 63 10.65 24.91 -7.35
CA LEU A 63 11.29 23.61 -7.16
C LEU A 63 11.20 22.71 -8.41
N ARG A 64 10.10 22.81 -9.16
CA ARG A 64 9.92 22.05 -10.40
C ARG A 64 10.95 22.41 -11.47
N ASP A 65 11.45 23.63 -11.48
CA ASP A 65 12.42 24.10 -12.48
C ASP A 65 13.82 23.49 -12.25
N VAL A 66 14.09 22.98 -11.05
CA VAL A 66 15.41 22.44 -10.67
C VAL A 66 15.40 20.96 -10.27
N PHE A 67 14.24 20.44 -9.91
CA PHE A 67 14.08 19.07 -9.44
C PHE A 67 12.87 18.44 -10.13
N PRO A 68 13.02 17.22 -10.67
CA PRO A 68 11.92 16.52 -11.35
C PRO A 68 10.95 15.94 -10.32
N VAL A 69 10.16 16.82 -9.67
CA VAL A 69 9.21 16.46 -8.61
C VAL A 69 8.26 15.37 -9.10
N ASP A 70 7.69 15.52 -10.30
CA ASP A 70 6.72 14.58 -10.86
C ASP A 70 7.32 13.18 -11.06
N ASP A 71 8.55 13.08 -11.59
CA ASP A 71 9.23 11.80 -11.79
C ASP A 71 9.63 11.16 -10.46
N TRP A 72 10.06 11.97 -9.49
CA TRP A 72 10.38 11.48 -8.16
C TRP A 72 9.13 10.94 -7.43
N VAL A 73 7.99 11.62 -7.54
CA VAL A 73 6.72 11.15 -6.95
C VAL A 73 6.27 9.86 -7.59
N ARG A 74 6.39 9.75 -8.92
CA ARG A 74 6.09 8.52 -9.64
C ARG A 74 7.00 7.38 -9.15
N ALA A 75 8.32 7.59 -9.14
CA ALA A 75 9.28 6.61 -8.67
C ALA A 75 9.06 6.21 -7.21
N PHE A 76 8.73 7.16 -6.33
CA PHE A 76 8.40 6.88 -4.94
C PHE A 76 7.13 6.03 -4.83
N THR A 77 6.09 6.38 -5.57
CA THR A 77 4.82 5.64 -5.56
C THR A 77 5.02 4.21 -6.08
N GLU A 78 5.81 4.03 -7.14
CA GLU A 78 6.06 2.71 -7.73
C GLU A 78 6.95 1.83 -6.84
N ASN A 79 7.91 2.40 -6.09
CA ASN A 79 8.97 1.62 -5.44
C ASN A 79 8.94 1.65 -3.90
N LYS A 80 8.27 2.64 -3.30
CA LYS A 80 8.32 2.91 -1.86
C LYS A 80 6.95 2.99 -1.20
N TRP A 81 5.89 3.27 -1.96
CA TRP A 81 4.54 3.22 -1.42
C TRP A 81 4.19 1.79 -0.98
N LYS A 82 3.56 1.69 0.18
CA LYS A 82 3.16 0.42 0.79
C LYS A 82 1.80 0.58 1.43
N GLY A 83 0.92 -0.34 1.09
CA GLY A 83 -0.25 -0.67 1.90
C GLY A 83 0.09 -1.75 2.91
N TYR A 84 -0.69 -1.83 3.98
CA TYR A 84 -0.54 -2.81 5.03
C TYR A 84 -1.86 -3.52 5.26
N ILE A 85 -1.78 -4.85 5.38
CA ILE A 85 -2.87 -5.71 5.84
C ILE A 85 -2.32 -6.42 7.07
N PHE A 86 -3.01 -6.24 8.19
CA PHE A 86 -2.64 -6.81 9.47
C PHE A 86 -3.64 -7.88 9.87
N THR A 87 -3.13 -8.90 10.54
CA THR A 87 -3.94 -9.94 11.16
C THR A 87 -3.17 -10.55 12.34
N ARG A 88 -3.80 -11.49 13.05
CA ARG A 88 -3.13 -12.23 14.12
C ARG A 88 -2.10 -13.22 13.56
N PRO A 89 -1.06 -13.59 14.34
CA PRO A 89 -0.04 -14.54 13.92
C PRO A 89 -0.57 -15.83 13.28
N GLU A 90 -1.58 -16.43 13.89
CA GLU A 90 -2.21 -17.68 13.48
C GLU A 90 -2.83 -17.62 12.07
N TYR A 91 -3.28 -16.44 11.63
CA TYR A 91 -3.97 -16.26 10.35
C TYR A 91 -3.07 -15.68 9.24
N ARG A 92 -1.78 -15.47 9.48
CA ARG A 92 -0.93 -14.71 8.53
C ARG A 92 -0.86 -15.35 7.15
N GLU A 93 -0.74 -16.67 7.07
CA GLU A 93 -0.55 -17.37 5.81
C GLU A 93 -1.85 -17.35 4.99
N VAL A 94 -2.96 -17.74 5.60
CA VAL A 94 -4.28 -17.71 4.95
C VAL A 94 -4.69 -16.30 4.53
N VAL A 95 -4.49 -15.30 5.38
CA VAL A 95 -4.82 -13.90 5.06
C VAL A 95 -3.91 -13.36 3.98
N TYR A 96 -2.62 -13.74 3.95
CA TYR A 96 -1.72 -13.30 2.88
C TYR A 96 -2.14 -13.84 1.51
N GLU A 97 -2.40 -15.14 1.39
CA GLU A 97 -2.81 -15.73 0.10
C GLU A 97 -4.17 -15.16 -0.34
N ALA A 98 -5.15 -15.08 0.57
CA ALA A 98 -6.43 -14.45 0.29
C ALA A 98 -6.31 -12.99 -0.13
N SER A 99 -5.47 -12.21 0.57
CA SER A 99 -5.25 -10.79 0.25
C SER A 99 -4.60 -10.61 -1.11
N LYS A 100 -3.59 -11.43 -1.42
CA LYS A 100 -2.89 -11.40 -2.71
C LYS A 100 -3.85 -11.68 -3.87
N ASP A 101 -4.72 -12.66 -3.72
CA ASP A 101 -5.68 -12.99 -4.78
C ASP A 101 -6.78 -11.93 -4.89
N VAL A 102 -7.31 -11.41 -3.78
CA VAL A 102 -8.27 -10.29 -3.81
C VAL A 102 -7.69 -9.04 -4.46
N LEU A 103 -6.46 -8.65 -4.09
CA LEU A 103 -5.78 -7.50 -4.68
C LEU A 103 -5.60 -7.68 -6.20
N LYS A 104 -5.28 -8.90 -6.65
CA LYS A 104 -5.10 -9.20 -8.06
C LYS A 104 -6.42 -9.24 -8.82
N GLU A 105 -7.40 -10.00 -8.35
CA GLU A 105 -8.66 -10.28 -9.04
C GLU A 105 -9.59 -9.07 -9.05
N VAL A 106 -9.71 -8.38 -7.92
CA VAL A 106 -10.69 -7.29 -7.74
C VAL A 106 -10.10 -5.93 -8.11
N PHE A 107 -8.82 -5.71 -7.78
CA PHE A 107 -8.18 -4.40 -7.94
C PHE A 107 -7.13 -4.35 -9.05
N GLY A 108 -6.78 -5.50 -9.65
CA GLY A 108 -5.72 -5.56 -10.68
C GLY A 108 -4.33 -5.21 -10.13
N ILE A 109 -4.12 -5.35 -8.82
CA ILE A 109 -2.87 -5.02 -8.14
C ILE A 109 -2.09 -6.31 -7.91
N GLU A 110 -0.95 -6.45 -8.60
CA GLU A 110 -0.02 -7.55 -8.34
C GLU A 110 0.98 -7.17 -7.25
N VAL A 111 1.10 -8.03 -6.24
CA VAL A 111 2.09 -7.87 -5.17
C VAL A 111 3.43 -8.48 -5.60
N ASN A 112 4.53 -7.83 -5.23
CA ASN A 112 5.88 -8.34 -5.48
C ASN A 112 6.32 -9.37 -4.42
N GLU A 113 7.44 -10.04 -4.65
CA GLU A 113 7.99 -11.06 -3.73
C GLU A 113 8.31 -10.52 -2.33
N PHE A 114 8.59 -9.21 -2.21
CA PHE A 114 8.85 -8.59 -0.92
C PHE A 114 7.61 -8.54 -0.02
N SER A 115 6.40 -8.64 -0.57
CA SER A 115 5.16 -8.67 0.21
C SER A 115 5.18 -9.80 1.23
N ARG A 116 5.49 -11.04 0.80
CA ARG A 116 5.60 -12.22 1.68
C ARG A 116 6.69 -12.06 2.74
N LEU A 117 7.86 -11.56 2.34
CA LEU A 117 8.98 -11.33 3.27
C LEU A 117 8.61 -10.35 4.38
N LEU A 118 7.84 -9.31 4.05
CA LEU A 118 7.40 -8.30 5.00
C LEU A 118 6.32 -8.82 5.96
N CYS A 119 5.58 -9.87 5.60
CA CYS A 119 4.61 -10.53 6.48
C CYS A 119 5.24 -11.28 7.66
N LYS A 120 6.56 -11.52 7.65
CA LYS A 120 7.30 -12.23 8.72
C LYS A 120 6.59 -13.54 9.11
N MET A 121 6.24 -14.35 8.12
CA MET A 121 5.70 -15.69 8.34
C MET A 121 6.74 -16.55 9.06
N GLU A 122 6.29 -17.50 9.87
CA GLU A 122 7.19 -18.51 10.44
C GLU A 122 7.73 -19.38 9.29
N GLU A 123 9.01 -19.76 9.35
CA GLU A 123 9.51 -20.81 8.47
C GLU A 123 8.79 -22.11 8.78
N PRO A 124 8.38 -22.91 7.78
CA PRO A 124 7.71 -24.18 8.04
C PRO A 124 8.58 -25.03 8.96
N LYS A 125 7.98 -25.59 10.00
CA LYS A 125 8.69 -26.48 10.91
C LYS A 125 9.21 -27.68 10.10
N PRO A 126 10.44 -28.16 10.32
CA PRO A 126 11.04 -29.26 9.56
C PRO A 126 10.27 -30.58 9.57
N GLU A 127 9.20 -30.69 10.35
CA GLU A 127 8.41 -31.91 10.57
C GLU A 127 7.33 -32.12 9.49
N GLU A 128 7.16 -31.17 8.56
CA GLU A 128 6.13 -31.21 7.49
C GLU A 128 6.72 -31.42 6.07
N LEU A 129 7.97 -31.91 5.97
CA LEU A 129 8.63 -32.31 4.71
C LEU A 129 8.83 -33.83 4.58
#